data_AF-F5VWQ7-F1
#
_entry.id   AF-F5VWQ7-F1
#
_cell.length_a   1.000
_cell.length_b   1.000
_cell.length_c   1.000
_cell.angle_alpha   90.00
_cell.angle_beta   90.00
_cell.angle_gamma   90.00
#
_symmetry.space_group_name_H-M   'P 1'
#
loop_
_entity.id
_entity.type
_entity.pdbx_description
1 polymer ?
#
loop_
_entity_poly.entity_id
_entity_poly.type
_entity_poly.pdbx_seq_one_letter_code
_entity_poly.pdbx_strand_id
1 'polypeptide(L)'
;MITLGKRGDLHARRQAAAFVRNEIASENYDEATDKYTSTTALQKLFSEIAPRYAERNGGYTRILKTEPRRGDAAPMAIIELV
;
A
#
# COMPACT_ATOMS: atom_id res chain seq x y z
N MET A 1 7.33 3.81 4.45
CA MET A 1 6.86 3.71 3.05
C MET A 1 5.98 4.88 2.64
N ILE A 2 4.84 5.13 3.29
CA ILE A 2 3.92 6.22 2.92
C ILE A 2 4.60 7.60 2.92
N THR A 3 5.49 7.87 3.88
CA THR A 3 6.30 9.10 3.92
C THR A 3 7.22 9.28 2.73
N LEU A 4 7.79 8.20 2.17
CA LEU A 4 8.56 8.25 0.92
C LEU A 4 7.63 8.53 -0.27
N GLY A 5 6.45 7.91 -0.26
CA GLY A 5 5.39 8.18 -1.24
C GLY A 5 5.03 9.66 -1.34
N LYS A 6 4.86 10.33 -0.18
CA LYS A 6 4.53 11.76 -0.10
C LYS A 6 5.59 12.69 -0.71
N ARG A 7 6.86 12.30 -0.70
CA ARG A 7 7.94 13.10 -1.29
C ARG A 7 7.83 13.14 -2.82
N GLY A 8 7.34 12.05 -3.44
CA GLY A 8 7.07 11.98 -4.88
C GLY A 8 8.30 11.92 -5.80
N ASP A 9 9.50 12.26 -5.31
CA ASP A 9 10.72 12.33 -6.09
C ASP A 9 11.28 10.95 -6.51
N LEU A 10 12.20 10.95 -7.50
CA LEU A 10 12.82 9.73 -8.03
C LEU A 10 13.68 9.02 -6.96
N HIS A 11 14.31 9.78 -6.05
CA HIS A 11 15.16 9.23 -5.01
C HIS A 11 14.34 8.39 -4.03
N ALA A 12 13.21 8.92 -3.56
CA ALA A 12 12.25 8.27 -2.69
C ALA A 12 11.63 7.03 -3.36
N ARG A 13 11.38 7.08 -4.67
CA ARG A 13 10.94 5.89 -5.44
C ARG A 13 12.00 4.80 -5.45
N ARG A 14 13.27 5.14 -5.68
CA ARG A 14 14.39 4.17 -5.63
C ARG A 14 14.59 3.58 -4.23
N GLN A 15 14.50 4.42 -3.20
CA GLN A 15 14.54 3.97 -1.80
C GLN A 15 13.37 3.02 -1.48
N ALA A 16 12.17 3.35 -1.94
CA ALA A 16 10.99 2.52 -1.73
C ALA A 16 11.08 1.17 -2.47
N ALA A 17 11.62 1.16 -3.70
CA ALA A 17 11.80 -0.04 -4.50
C ALA A 17 12.75 -1.07 -3.87
N ALA A 18 13.66 -0.65 -2.99
CA ALA A 18 14.55 -1.57 -2.27
C ALA A 18 13.81 -2.46 -1.25
N PHE A 19 12.63 -2.04 -0.77
CA PHE A 19 11.86 -2.76 0.25
C PHE A 19 10.53 -3.32 -0.26
N VAL A 20 9.93 -2.69 -1.26
CA VAL A 20 8.66 -3.14 -1.84
C VAL A 20 8.93 -4.29 -2.81
N ARG A 21 8.19 -5.39 -2.64
CA ARG A 21 8.26 -6.51 -3.58
C ARG A 21 7.74 -6.09 -4.96
N ASN A 22 8.36 -6.62 -6.00
CA ASN A 22 7.93 -6.39 -7.37
C ASN A 22 6.70 -7.25 -7.70
N GLU A 23 5.56 -6.83 -7.19
CA GLU A 23 4.27 -7.51 -7.33
C GLU A 23 3.26 -6.60 -8.04
N ILE A 24 2.36 -7.23 -8.79
CA ILE A 24 1.24 -6.56 -9.43
C ILE A 24 0.14 -6.37 -8.37
N ALA A 25 -0.32 -5.14 -8.20
CA ALA A 25 -1.31 -4.79 -7.18
C ALA A 25 -2.74 -4.72 -7.73
N SER A 26 -2.90 -4.36 -9.00
CA SER A 26 -4.19 -4.37 -9.68
C SER A 26 -3.99 -4.51 -11.19
N GLU A 27 -4.83 -5.33 -11.80
CA GLU A 27 -4.96 -5.46 -13.24
C GLU A 27 -6.37 -4.98 -13.61
N ASN A 28 -6.45 -3.93 -14.43
CA ASN A 28 -7.72 -3.38 -14.88
C ASN A 28 -7.79 -3.52 -16.40
N TYR A 29 -8.95 -3.97 -16.90
CA TYR A 29 -9.29 -3.96 -18.31
C TYR A 29 -10.32 -2.86 -18.55
N ASP A 30 -10.00 -1.94 -19.46
CA ASP A 30 -10.92 -0.88 -19.88
C ASP A 30 -11.55 -1.26 -21.23
N GLU A 31 -12.83 -1.64 -21.22
CA GLU A 31 -13.60 -2.08 -22.38
C GLU A 31 -13.71 -0.98 -23.45
N ALA A 32 -13.74 0.29 -23.05
CA ALA A 32 -13.89 1.42 -23.97
C ALA A 32 -12.61 1.72 -24.76
N THR A 33 -11.45 1.46 -24.15
CA THR A 33 -10.13 1.78 -24.73
C THR A 33 -9.39 0.52 -25.19
N ASP A 34 -9.95 -0.67 -24.97
CA ASP A 34 -9.33 -1.99 -25.21
C ASP A 34 -7.90 -2.08 -24.65
N LYS A 35 -7.70 -1.55 -23.43
CA LYS A 35 -6.38 -1.48 -22.79
C LYS A 35 -6.35 -2.25 -21.48
N TYR A 36 -5.31 -3.07 -21.34
CA TYR A 36 -4.91 -3.70 -20.10
C TYR A 36 -3.91 -2.81 -19.36
N THR A 37 -4.25 -2.37 -18.16
CA THR A 37 -3.34 -1.58 -17.30
C THR A 37 -2.98 -2.40 -16.07
N SER A 38 -1.71 -2.78 -15.96
CA SER A 38 -1.14 -3.40 -14.77
C SER A 38 -0.46 -2.33 -13.91
N THR A 39 -0.89 -2.23 -12.64
CA THR A 39 -0.30 -1.32 -11.66
C THR A 39 0.49 -2.11 -10.64
N THR A 40 1.77 -1.79 -10.47
CA THR A 40 2.61 -2.43 -9.46
C THR A 40 2.31 -1.91 -8.05
N ALA A 41 2.64 -2.69 -7.02
CA ALA A 41 2.52 -2.25 -5.63
C ALA A 41 3.28 -0.94 -5.36
N LEU A 42 4.44 -0.77 -5.99
CA LEU A 42 5.20 0.48 -5.93
C LEU A 42 4.44 1.64 -6.57
N GLN A 43 3.84 1.45 -7.74
CA GLN A 43 3.05 2.50 -8.39
C GLN A 43 1.85 2.91 -7.54
N LYS A 44 1.08 1.93 -7.03
CA LYS A 44 -0.08 2.16 -6.16
C LYS A 44 0.26 2.96 -4.90
N LEU A 45 1.44 2.72 -4.30
CA LEU A 45 1.92 3.48 -3.14
C LEU A 45 2.03 4.98 -3.43
N PHE A 46 2.52 5.35 -4.62
CA PHE A 46 2.77 6.75 -4.98
C PHE A 46 1.57 7.42 -5.66
N SER A 47 0.73 6.69 -6.38
CA SER A 47 -0.41 7.25 -7.11
C SER A 47 -1.67 7.38 -6.26
N GLU A 48 -1.94 6.40 -5.38
CA GLU A 48 -3.21 6.32 -4.64
C GLU A 48 -3.00 6.54 -3.14
N ILE A 49 -2.10 5.77 -2.53
CA ILE A 49 -1.96 5.72 -1.06
C ILE A 49 -1.33 7.01 -0.54
N ALA A 50 -0.25 7.50 -1.16
CA ALA A 50 0.45 8.68 -0.66
C ALA A 50 -0.38 9.97 -0.77
N PRO A 51 -1.06 10.27 -1.90
CA PRO A 51 -1.94 11.45 -2.00
C PRO A 51 -3.10 11.41 -1.02
N ARG A 52 -3.70 10.23 -0.78
CA ARG A 52 -4.76 10.05 0.24
C ARG A 52 -4.33 10.53 1.62
N TYR A 53 -3.04 10.47 1.92
CA TYR A 53 -2.48 10.87 3.21
C TYR A 53 -1.78 12.21 3.23
N ALA A 54 -1.79 13.01 2.16
CA ALA A 54 -0.99 14.23 2.02
C ALA A 54 -0.95 15.10 3.29
N GLU A 55 -2.13 15.45 3.82
CA GLU A 55 -2.30 16.33 5.00
C GLU A 55 -2.02 15.67 6.36
N ARG A 56 -1.95 14.34 6.44
CA ARG A 56 -1.82 13.62 7.72
C ARG A 56 -0.36 13.49 8.17
N ASN A 57 -0.02 14.04 9.33
CA ASN A 57 1.33 13.98 9.90
C ASN A 57 1.55 12.75 10.81
N GLY A 58 1.47 11.54 10.23
CA GLY A 58 1.72 10.27 10.95
C GLY A 58 0.45 9.53 11.37
N GLY A 59 0.60 8.32 11.93
CA GLY A 59 -0.52 7.48 12.32
C GLY A 59 -1.35 6.95 11.15
N TYR A 60 -0.69 6.44 10.10
CA TYR A 60 -1.36 5.98 8.87
C TYR A 60 -2.05 4.62 9.01
N THR A 61 -1.73 3.86 10.06
CA THR A 61 -2.27 2.52 10.30
C THR A 61 -2.96 2.44 11.66
N ARG A 62 -3.96 1.57 11.75
CA ARG A 62 -4.63 1.17 12.98
C ARG A 62 -4.56 -0.34 13.14
N ILE A 63 -4.44 -0.79 14.38
CA ILE A 63 -4.49 -2.21 14.74
C ILE A 63 -5.74 -2.48 15.57
N LEU A 64 -6.52 -3.47 15.16
CA LEU A 64 -7.68 -3.98 15.90
C LEU A 64 -7.35 -5.39 16.40
N LYS A 65 -7.36 -5.58 17.73
CA LYS A 65 -7.13 -6.89 18.33
C LYS A 65 -8.37 -7.76 18.12
N THR A 66 -8.15 -9.01 17.71
CA THR A 66 -9.22 -9.99 17.53
C THR A 66 -9.03 -11.16 18.51
N GLU A 67 -9.87 -12.18 18.39
CA GLU A 67 -9.77 -13.39 19.19
C GLU A 67 -8.48 -14.18 18.88
N PRO A 68 -7.95 -14.96 19.84
CA PRO A 68 -6.83 -15.86 19.60
C PRO A 68 -7.12 -16.88 18.48
N ARG A 69 -6.11 -17.22 17.70
CA ARG A 69 -6.22 -18.21 16.63
C ARG A 69 -6.45 -19.60 17.22
N ARG A 70 -7.42 -20.33 16.64
CA ARG A 70 -7.71 -21.70 17.02
C ARG A 70 -6.57 -22.62 16.59
N GLY A 71 -6.02 -23.40 17.54
CA GLY A 71 -4.99 -24.41 17.31
C GLY A 71 -3.67 -24.12 18.03
N ASP A 72 -3.21 -22.88 17.97
CA ASP A 72 -1.95 -22.42 18.60
C ASP A 72 -2.16 -21.32 19.65
N ALA A 73 -3.40 -20.86 19.84
CA ALA A 73 -3.78 -19.77 20.75
C ALA A 73 -3.02 -18.46 20.48
N ALA A 74 -2.52 -18.24 19.26
CA ALA A 74 -1.77 -17.04 18.92
C ALA A 74 -2.68 -15.80 18.95
N PRO A 75 -2.28 -14.69 19.61
CA PRO A 75 -3.05 -13.46 19.60
C PRO A 75 -3.10 -12.87 18.18
N MET A 76 -4.31 -12.66 17.66
CA MET A 76 -4.52 -12.15 16.31
C MET A 76 -4.90 -10.66 16.32
N ALA A 77 -4.62 -9.99 15.19
CA ALA A 77 -5.05 -8.63 14.96
C ALA A 77 -5.27 -8.37 13.46
N ILE A 78 -6.15 -7.40 13.17
CA ILE A 78 -6.34 -6.82 11.84
C ILE A 78 -5.59 -5.49 11.80
N ILE A 79 -4.84 -5.25 10.72
CA ILE A 79 -4.17 -3.97 10.45
C ILE A 79 -4.81 -3.29 9.25
N GLU A 80 -5.17 -2.02 9.40
CA GLU A 80 -5.86 -1.25 8.37
C GLU A 80 -5.18 0.10 8.14
N LEU A 81 -5.26 0.60 6.92
CA LEU A 81 -4.93 1.99 6.59
C LEU A 81 -6.12 2.86 6.98
N VAL A 82 -5.87 3.95 7.73
CA VAL A 82 -6.90 4.83 8.31
C VAL A 82 -7.32 5.89 7.33
#